data_AF-A0A2V6RGW4-F1
#
_entry.id   AF-A0A2V6RGW4-F1
#
_cell.length_a   1.000
_cell.length_b   1.000
_cell.length_c   1.000
_cell.angle_alpha   90.00
_cell.angle_beta   90.00
_cell.angle_gamma   90.00
#
_symmetry.space_group_name_H-M   'P 1'
#
loop_
_entity.id
_entity.type
_entity.pdbx_description
1 polymer ?
#
loop_
_entity_poly.entity_id
_entity_poly.type
_entity_poly.pdbx_seq_one_letter_code
_entity_poly.pdbx_strand_id
1 'polypeptide(L)'
;MAAVRSVWAPFESEQKGFLESLTPAELERVVEYKNADGKAFRVPLAPLLIHVANHATHHRSEIATMVTMISGSPPDTGMASYQIITSGQLKA
;
A
#
# COMPACT_ATOMS: atom_id res chain seq x y z
N MET A 1 -11.18 -2.24 15.98
CA MET A 1 -9.84 -2.35 15.34
C MET A 1 -9.24 -3.76 15.42
N ALA A 2 -9.41 -4.53 16.51
CA ALA A 2 -8.86 -5.89 16.61
C ALA A 2 -9.35 -6.85 15.50
N ALA A 3 -10.64 -6.81 15.15
CA ALA A 3 -11.20 -7.63 14.06
C ALA A 3 -10.55 -7.33 12.70
N VAL A 4 -10.41 -6.04 12.34
CA VAL A 4 -9.73 -5.62 11.10
C VAL A 4 -8.28 -6.11 11.07
N ARG A 5 -7.55 -5.95 12.19
CA ARG A 5 -6.16 -6.42 12.30
C ARG A 5 -6.03 -7.93 12.15
N SER A 6 -6.95 -8.70 12.74
CA SER A 6 -6.92 -10.17 12.64
C SER A 6 -7.08 -10.66 11.20
N VAL A 7 -7.86 -9.96 10.39
CA VAL A 7 -8.05 -10.29 8.97
C VAL A 7 -6.89 -9.76 8.13
N TRP A 8 -6.34 -8.60 8.47
CA TRP A 8 -5.27 -7.96 7.70
C TRP A 8 -3.90 -8.60 7.90
N ALA A 9 -3.56 -9.02 9.12
CA ALA A 9 -2.21 -9.49 9.46
C ALA A 9 -1.72 -10.67 8.59
N PRO A 10 -2.53 -11.71 8.28
CA PRO A 10 -2.12 -12.76 7.37
C PRO A 10 -1.82 -12.24 5.95
N PHE A 11 -2.66 -11.34 5.45
CA PHE A 11 -2.51 -10.74 4.12
C PHE A 11 -1.28 -9.81 4.03
N GLU A 12 -0.97 -9.10 5.11
CA GLU A 12 0.26 -8.31 5.21
C GLU A 12 1.51 -9.21 5.18
N SER A 13 1.48 -10.33 5.91
CA SER A 13 2.58 -11.31 5.89
C SER A 13 2.78 -11.93 4.51
N GLU A 14 1.68 -12.24 3.80
CA GLU A 14 1.73 -12.77 2.43
C GLU A 14 2.33 -11.76 1.44
N GLN A 15 1.87 -10.51 1.47
CA GLN A 15 2.42 -9.45 0.61
C GLN A 15 3.90 -9.21 0.88
N LYS A 16 4.31 -9.20 2.15
CA LYS A 16 5.72 -9.07 2.53
C LYS A 16 6.55 -10.22 1.96
N GLY A 17 6.10 -11.47 2.14
CA GLY A 17 6.77 -12.63 1.59
C GLY A 17 6.88 -12.59 0.06
N PHE A 18 5.84 -12.12 -0.63
CA PHE A 18 5.90 -11.91 -2.07
C PHE A 18 6.97 -10.88 -2.45
N LEU A 19 6.97 -9.70 -1.83
CA LEU A 19 7.96 -8.65 -2.11
C LEU A 19 9.40 -9.11 -1.83
N GLU A 20 9.62 -9.84 -0.73
CA GLU A 20 10.94 -10.38 -0.36
C GLU A 20 11.44 -11.47 -1.32
N SER A 21 10.54 -12.14 -2.04
CA SER A 21 10.90 -13.16 -3.03
C SER A 21 11.33 -12.59 -4.38
N LEU A 22 11.02 -11.31 -4.67
CA LEU A 22 11.26 -10.71 -5.98
C LEU A 22 12.73 -10.35 -6.20
N THR A 23 13.24 -10.76 -7.35
CA THR A 23 14.51 -10.30 -7.90
C THR A 23 14.32 -9.08 -8.81
N PRO A 24 15.37 -8.28 -9.07
CA PRO A 24 15.28 -7.15 -10.01
C PRO A 24 14.78 -7.54 -11.41
N ALA A 25 15.12 -8.74 -11.90
CA ALA A 25 14.66 -9.22 -13.20
C ALA A 25 13.14 -9.51 -13.22
N GLU A 26 12.58 -9.95 -12.10
CA GLU A 26 11.14 -10.23 -12.00
C GLU A 26 10.28 -8.97 -11.99
N LEU A 27 10.85 -7.82 -11.61
CA LEU A 27 10.15 -6.52 -11.67
C LEU A 27 9.77 -6.12 -13.10
N GLU A 28 10.50 -6.61 -14.10
CA GLU A 28 10.23 -6.39 -15.53
C GLU A 28 9.19 -7.39 -16.10
N ARG A 29 8.77 -8.40 -15.32
CA ARG A 29 7.79 -9.39 -15.77
C ARG A 29 6.47 -8.72 -16.13
N VAL A 30 5.93 -9.05 -17.30
CA VAL A 30 4.59 -8.61 -17.72
C VAL A 30 3.52 -9.43 -16.99
N VAL A 31 2.64 -8.74 -16.30
CA VAL A 31 1.43 -9.31 -15.69
C VAL A 31 0.28 -9.18 -16.69
N GLU A 32 -0.33 -10.30 -17.02
CA GLU A 32 -1.52 -10.38 -17.87
C GLU A 32 -2.75 -10.61 -16.99
N TYR A 33 -3.79 -9.79 -17.16
CA TYR A 33 -5.02 -9.92 -16.39
C TYR A 33 -6.23 -9.47 -17.20
N LYS A 34 -7.42 -9.83 -16.73
CA LYS A 34 -8.69 -9.30 -17.23
C LYS A 34 -9.34 -8.45 -16.14
N ASN A 35 -9.90 -7.31 -16.51
CA ASN A 35 -10.71 -6.53 -15.58
C ASN A 35 -12.11 -7.18 -15.40
N ALA A 36 -12.95 -6.55 -14.58
CA ALA A 36 -14.32 -7.01 -14.34
C ALA A 36 -15.19 -7.09 -15.61
N ASP A 37 -14.90 -6.27 -16.63
CA ASP A 37 -15.58 -6.30 -17.94
C ASP A 37 -15.03 -7.37 -18.89
N GLY A 38 -14.08 -8.19 -18.43
CA GLY A 38 -13.42 -9.24 -19.23
C GLY A 38 -12.38 -8.72 -20.23
N LYS A 39 -12.10 -7.41 -20.26
CA LYS A 39 -11.10 -6.80 -21.13
C LYS A 39 -9.69 -7.18 -20.66
N ALA A 40 -8.86 -7.63 -21.60
CA ALA A 40 -7.50 -8.07 -21.33
C ALA A 40 -6.52 -6.88 -21.27
N PHE A 41 -5.60 -6.93 -20.31
CA PHE A 41 -4.55 -5.95 -20.09
C PHE A 41 -3.21 -6.63 -19.85
N ARG A 42 -2.13 -5.91 -20.15
CA ARG A 42 -0.74 -6.33 -19.96
C ARG A 42 0.04 -5.15 -19.40
N VAL A 43 0.64 -5.30 -18.22
CA VAL A 43 1.41 -4.23 -17.56
C VAL A 43 2.63 -4.86 -16.86
N PRO A 44 3.83 -4.25 -16.92
CA PRO A 44 4.97 -4.73 -16.14
C PRO A 44 4.68 -4.72 -14.63
N LEU A 45 5.32 -5.61 -13.87
CA LEU A 45 5.08 -5.77 -12.44
C LEU A 45 5.46 -4.53 -11.63
N ALA A 46 6.61 -3.91 -11.89
CA ALA A 46 7.07 -2.74 -11.13
C ALA A 46 6.04 -1.58 -11.09
N PRO A 47 5.49 -1.10 -12.22
CA PRO A 47 4.41 -0.11 -12.21
C PRO A 47 3.16 -0.54 -11.42
N LEU A 48 2.80 -1.83 -11.46
CA LEU A 48 1.66 -2.34 -10.69
C LEU A 48 1.93 -2.30 -9.18
N LEU A 49 3.14 -2.62 -8.72
CA LEU A 49 3.51 -2.53 -7.30
C LEU A 49 3.45 -1.08 -6.79
N ILE A 50 3.92 -0.13 -7.60
CA ILE A 50 3.80 1.31 -7.30
C ILE A 50 2.32 1.73 -7.27
N HIS A 51 1.51 1.24 -8.22
CA HIS A 51 0.08 1.51 -8.26
C HIS A 51 -0.63 1.06 -6.97
N VAL A 52 -0.31 -0.11 -6.41
CA VAL A 52 -0.90 -0.58 -5.15
C VAL A 52 -0.64 0.39 -4.00
N ALA A 53 0.61 0.86 -3.82
CA ALA A 53 0.95 1.83 -2.78
C ALA A 53 0.25 3.19 -2.97
N ASN A 54 0.14 3.65 -4.23
CA ASN A 54 -0.57 4.87 -4.57
C ASN A 54 -2.08 4.75 -4.32
N HIS A 55 -2.68 3.62 -4.68
CA HIS A 55 -4.10 3.33 -4.47
C HIS A 55 -4.43 3.25 -2.97
N ALA A 56 -3.56 2.63 -2.17
CA ALA A 56 -3.70 2.64 -0.71
C ALA A 56 -3.62 4.05 -0.12
N THR A 57 -2.80 4.94 -0.69
CA THR A 57 -2.73 6.36 -0.27
C THR A 57 -4.00 7.11 -0.63
N HIS A 58 -4.59 6.86 -1.80
CA HIS A 58 -5.89 7.41 -2.18
C HIS A 58 -6.98 7.04 -1.17
N HIS A 59 -7.19 5.75 -0.90
CA HIS A 59 -8.21 5.32 0.08
C HIS A 59 -7.90 5.75 1.52
N ARG A 60 -6.62 5.81 1.91
CA ARG A 60 -6.24 6.34 3.23
C ARG A 60 -6.65 7.81 3.38
N SER A 61 -6.62 8.60 2.31
CA SER A 61 -7.09 9.99 2.34
C SER A 61 -8.60 10.10 2.56
N GLU A 62 -9.39 9.21 1.95
CA GLU A 62 -10.85 9.17 2.17
C GLU A 62 -11.17 8.83 3.63
N ILE A 63 -10.46 7.86 4.21
CA ILE A 63 -10.57 7.52 5.64
C ILE A 63 -10.13 8.69 6.51
N ALA A 64 -9.04 9.37 6.17
CA ALA A 64 -8.56 10.53 6.92
C ALA A 64 -9.59 11.66 6.95
N THR A 65 -10.31 11.89 5.84
CA THR A 65 -11.45 12.82 5.81
C THR A 65 -12.56 12.37 6.76
N MET A 66 -12.95 11.09 6.73
CA MET A 66 -13.98 10.56 7.63
C MET A 66 -13.60 10.73 9.11
N VAL A 67 -12.37 10.40 9.48
CA VAL A 67 -11.84 10.59 10.84
C VAL A 67 -11.84 12.06 11.24
N THR A 68 -11.43 12.94 10.32
CA THR A 68 -11.42 14.40 10.57
C THR A 68 -12.81 14.91 10.95
N MET A 69 -13.85 14.44 10.25
CA MET A 69 -15.24 14.86 10.50
C MET A 69 -15.77 14.44 11.87
N ILE A 70 -15.28 13.35 12.46
CA ILE A 70 -15.85 12.78 13.70
C ILE A 70 -14.95 12.91 14.93
N SER A 71 -13.64 13.10 14.75
CA SER A 71 -12.67 13.08 15.84
C SER A 71 -11.46 14.01 15.64
N GLY A 72 -11.49 14.89 14.63
CA GLY A 72 -10.36 15.74 14.28
C GLY A 72 -9.30 15.03 13.43
N SER A 73 -8.29 15.79 12.98
CA SER A 73 -7.30 15.31 12.01
C SER A 73 -6.53 14.10 12.52
N PRO A 74 -6.36 13.03 11.72
CA PRO A 74 -5.50 11.91 12.09
C PRO A 74 -4.01 12.32 12.11
N PRO A 75 -3.14 11.52 12.74
CA PRO A 75 -1.69 11.70 12.66
C PRO A 75 -1.19 11.73 11.22
N ASP A 76 -0.05 12.39 10.99
CA ASP A 76 0.58 12.41 9.68
C ASP A 76 1.02 11.00 9.24
N THR A 77 0.78 10.69 7.97
CA THR A 77 1.16 9.41 7.34
C THR A 77 2.00 9.62 6.08
N GLY A 78 2.55 10.83 5.91
CA GLY A 78 3.40 11.20 4.78
C GLY A 78 4.75 10.47 4.77
N MET A 79 5.27 10.21 3.57
CA MET A 79 6.56 9.54 3.39
C MET A 79 7.72 10.34 4.00
N ALA A 80 7.68 11.68 3.96
CA ALA A 80 8.71 12.51 4.57
C ALA A 80 8.81 12.28 6.09
N SER A 81 7.68 12.31 6.80
CA SER A 81 7.65 12.04 8.24
C SER A 81 8.07 10.63 8.58
N TYR A 82 7.68 9.64 7.76
CA TYR A 82 8.19 8.27 7.90
C TYR A 82 9.72 8.22 7.81
N GLN A 83 10.33 8.87 6.82
CA GLN A 83 11.80 8.90 6.66
C GLN A 83 12.49 9.62 7.82
N ILE A 84 11.94 10.73 8.29
CA ILE A 84 12.47 11.50 9.43
C ILE A 84 12.44 10.65 10.71
N ILE A 85 11.32 9.96 10.98
CA ILE A 85 11.16 9.11 12.17
C ILE A 85 12.08 7.89 12.09
N THR A 86 12.06 7.17 10.97
CA THR A 86 12.83 5.92 10.82
C THR A 86 14.34 6.14 10.77
N SER A 87 14.80 7.30 10.32
CA SER A 87 16.21 7.69 10.40
C SER A 87 16.66 8.18 11.78
N GLY A 88 15.74 8.28 12.76
CA GLY A 88 16.03 8.72 14.12
C GLY A 88 16.16 10.24 14.28
N GLN A 89 15.86 11.02 13.25
CA GLN A 89 15.88 12.49 13.31
C GLN A 89 14.77 13.06 14.19
N LEU A 90 13.66 12.31 14.35
CA LEU A 90 12.56 12.63 15.25
C LEU A 90 12.06 11.35 15.93
N LYS A 91 11.65 11.45 17.20
CA LYS A 91 10.96 10.34 17.89
C LYS A 91 9.46 10.41 17.60
N ALA A 92 8.86 9.27 17.27
CA ALA A 92 7.41 9.10 17.11
C ALA A 92 6.67 9.21 18.45
#